data_AF-A0A135L4A9-F1
#
_entry.id   AF-A0A135L4A9-F1
#
_cell.length_a   1.000
_cell.length_b   1.000
_cell.length_c   1.000
_cell.angle_alpha   90.00
_cell.angle_beta   90.00
_cell.angle_gamma   90.00
#
_symmetry.space_group_name_H-M   'P 1'
#
loop_
_entity.id
_entity.type
_entity.pdbx_description
1 polymer ?
#
loop_
_entity_poly.entity_id
_entity_poly.type
_entity_poly.pdbx_seq_one_letter_code
_entity_poly.pdbx_strand_id
1 'polypeptide(L)'
;MIDETINHAKESSVEQVIEEQFLKNLIQQNIAGLKAEYKQVIVLKYEYDLHDKEIAQVLEISVSAVKSRLHRARLTLKKLLENNPDVRDVVNHEKIN
;
A
#
# COMPACT_ATOMS: atom_id res chain seq x y z
N MET A 1 2.62 -29.25 -34.53
CA MET A 1 1.41 -28.93 -33.77
C MET A 1 1.87 -28.26 -32.49
N ILE A 2 2.31 -27.01 -32.56
CA ILE A 2 1.58 -25.80 -32.12
C ILE A 2 0.72 -26.04 -30.88
N ASP A 3 1.23 -25.61 -29.74
CA ASP A 3 0.47 -24.79 -28.81
C ASP A 3 1.40 -23.71 -28.23
N GLU A 4 1.59 -22.68 -29.05
CA GLU A 4 2.00 -21.35 -28.62
C GLU A 4 0.83 -20.74 -27.84
N THR A 5 0.61 -21.19 -26.61
CA THR A 5 -0.40 -20.55 -25.74
C THR A 5 0.28 -19.47 -24.90
N ILE A 6 0.45 -18.30 -25.51
CA ILE A 6 0.17 -16.98 -24.92
C ILE A 6 0.72 -16.80 -23.49
N ASN A 7 1.98 -16.36 -23.38
CA ASN A 7 2.46 -15.65 -22.19
C ASN A 7 2.69 -14.17 -22.54
N HIS A 8 1.60 -13.47 -22.86
CA HIS A 8 1.58 -12.02 -23.07
C HIS A 8 0.92 -11.32 -21.87
N ALA A 9 1.41 -11.60 -20.65
CA ALA A 9 0.96 -10.88 -19.46
C ALA A 9 2.16 -10.30 -18.71
N LYS A 10 2.43 -9.03 -19.03
CA LYS A 10 3.22 -8.05 -18.26
C LYS A 10 4.76 -8.17 -18.37
N GLU A 11 5.30 -7.89 -19.55
CA GLU A 11 6.64 -7.27 -19.64
C GLU A 11 6.50 -5.82 -19.15
N SER A 12 6.51 -5.62 -17.84
CA SER A 12 6.81 -4.29 -17.29
C SER A 12 8.23 -3.93 -17.74
N SER A 13 8.44 -2.74 -18.29
CA SER A 13 9.80 -2.28 -18.63
C SER A 13 10.68 -2.32 -17.38
N VAL A 14 12.01 -2.44 -17.56
CA VAL A 14 12.95 -2.43 -16.42
C VAL A 14 12.75 -1.18 -15.57
N GLU A 15 12.48 -0.05 -16.22
CA GLU A 15 12.15 1.23 -15.59
C GLU A 15 10.86 1.14 -14.77
N GLN A 16 9.80 0.54 -15.31
CA GLN A 16 8.54 0.35 -14.58
C GLN A 16 8.69 -0.56 -13.36
N VAL A 17 9.48 -1.64 -13.46
CA VAL A 17 9.75 -2.54 -12.33
C VAL A 17 10.54 -1.81 -11.23
N ILE A 18 11.52 -0.99 -11.62
CA ILE A 18 12.30 -0.18 -10.68
C ILE A 18 11.40 0.86 -9.99
N GLU A 19 10.51 1.52 -10.73
CA GLU A 19 9.59 2.52 -10.19
C GLU A 19 8.56 1.90 -9.24
N GLU A 20 7.94 0.76 -9.60
CA GLU A 20 7.04 0.00 -8.73
C GLU A 20 7.74 -0.41 -7.42
N GLN A 21 8.98 -0.90 -7.50
CA GLN A 21 9.76 -1.32 -6.34
C GLN A 21 10.19 -0.14 -5.46
N PHE A 22 10.58 0.97 -6.08
CA PHE A 22 10.93 2.22 -5.38
C PHE A 22 9.72 2.74 -4.60
N LEU A 23 8.56 2.84 -5.25
CA LEU A 23 7.31 3.30 -4.63
C LEU A 23 6.89 2.37 -3.48
N LYS A 24 7.00 1.04 -3.67
CA LYS A 24 6.70 0.07 -2.62
C LYS A 24 7.60 0.24 -1.39
N ASN A 25 8.91 0.38 -1.60
CA ASN A 25 9.87 0.61 -0.51
C ASN A 25 9.55 1.90 0.24
N LEU A 26 9.21 2.96 -0.48
CA LEU A 26 8.87 4.26 0.07
C LEU A 26 7.58 4.19 0.92
N ILE A 27 6.55 3.50 0.43
CA ILE A 27 5.33 3.23 1.20
C ILE A 27 5.66 2.43 2.46
N GLN A 28 6.48 1.39 2.37
CA GLN A 28 6.85 0.58 3.55
C GLN A 28 7.63 1.38 4.59
N GLN A 29 8.55 2.25 4.18
CA GLN A 29 9.28 3.15 5.08
C GLN A 29 8.33 4.13 5.79
N ASN A 30 7.35 4.69 5.08
CA ASN A 30 6.36 5.59 5.68
C ASN A 30 5.38 4.84 6.61
N ILE A 31 5.01 3.60 6.28
CA ILE A 31 4.27 2.70 7.19
C ILE A 31 5.09 2.40 8.45
N ALA A 32 6.43 2.34 8.35
CA ALA A 32 7.29 2.13 9.51
C ALA A 32 7.14 3.23 10.58
N GLY A 33 6.89 4.48 10.15
CA GLY A 33 6.63 5.63 11.02
C GLY A 33 5.24 5.68 11.65
N LEU A 34 4.33 4.77 11.29
CA LEU A 34 3.02 4.66 11.92
C LEU A 34 3.12 4.02 13.31
N LYS A 35 2.24 4.45 14.23
CA LYS A 35 2.01 3.72 15.49
C LYS A 35 1.69 2.26 15.19
N ALA A 36 2.15 1.35 16.06
CA ALA A 36 2.01 -0.09 15.87
C ALA A 36 0.56 -0.52 15.58
N GLU A 37 -0.41 0.06 16.31
CA GLU A 37 -1.84 -0.21 16.12
C GLU A 37 -2.41 0.22 14.76
N TYR A 38 -1.78 1.19 14.09
CA TYR A 38 -2.16 1.64 12.75
C TYR A 38 -1.51 0.77 11.68
N LYS A 39 -0.24 0.41 11.89
CA LYS A 39 0.48 -0.51 11.02
C LYS A 39 -0.23 -1.86 10.91
N GLN A 40 -0.64 -2.43 12.04
CA GLN A 40 -1.36 -3.71 12.08
C GLN A 40 -2.61 -3.71 11.20
N VAL A 41 -3.47 -2.69 11.34
CA VAL A 41 -4.71 -2.64 10.54
C VAL A 41 -4.45 -2.37 9.06
N ILE A 42 -3.41 -1.61 8.71
CA ILE A 42 -3.03 -1.34 7.31
C ILE A 42 -2.48 -2.61 6.67
N VAL A 43 -1.53 -3.29 7.31
CA VAL A 43 -0.93 -4.53 6.80
C VAL A 43 -1.99 -5.60 6.60
N LEU A 44 -2.82 -5.86 7.61
CA LEU A 44 -3.90 -6.84 7.49
C LEU A 44 -4.90 -6.47 6.37
N LYS A 45 -5.18 -5.18 6.18
CA LYS A 45 -6.13 -4.73 5.16
C LYS A 45 -5.59 -4.80 3.73
N TYR A 46 -4.32 -4.45 3.52
CA TYR A 46 -3.78 -4.21 2.18
C TYR A 46 -2.76 -5.27 1.74
N GLU A 47 -2.05 -5.92 2.67
CA GLU A 47 -1.12 -7.01 2.33
C GLU A 47 -1.80 -8.38 2.42
N TYR A 48 -2.72 -8.57 3.38
CA TYR A 48 -3.45 -9.82 3.59
C TYR A 48 -4.90 -9.78 3.06
N ASP A 49 -5.33 -8.66 2.47
CA ASP A 49 -6.67 -8.43 1.91
C ASP A 49 -7.85 -8.79 2.85
N LEU A 50 -7.66 -8.62 4.16
CA LEU A 50 -8.69 -8.95 5.14
C LEU A 50 -9.79 -7.88 5.21
N HIS A 51 -11.01 -8.31 5.49
CA HIS A 51 -12.16 -7.45 5.74
C HIS A 51 -12.18 -6.94 7.19
N ASP A 52 -12.85 -5.82 7.45
CA ASP A 52 -12.89 -5.20 8.79
C ASP A 52 -13.31 -6.17 9.90
N LYS A 53 -14.18 -7.15 9.59
CA LYS A 53 -14.64 -8.18 10.53
C LYS A 53 -13.55 -9.20 10.85
N GLU A 54 -12.78 -9.62 9.85
CA GLU A 54 -11.68 -10.57 9.99
C GLU A 54 -10.53 -9.92 10.76
N ILE A 55 -10.22 -8.66 10.45
CA ILE A 55 -9.24 -7.85 11.19
C ILE A 55 -9.66 -7.69 12.66
N ALA A 56 -10.95 -7.46 12.92
CA ALA A 56 -11.49 -7.34 14.28
C ALA A 56 -11.30 -8.64 15.07
N GLN A 57 -11.49 -9.79 14.43
CA GLN A 57 -11.27 -11.11 15.04
C GLN A 57 -9.78 -11.36 15.31
N VAL A 58 -8.90 -11.13 14.32
CA VAL A 58 -7.45 -11.33 14.44
C VAL A 58 -6.83 -10.47 15.54
N LEU A 59 -7.31 -9.23 15.69
CA LEU A 59 -6.78 -8.29 16.67
C LEU A 59 -7.55 -8.27 18.00
N GLU A 60 -8.61 -9.09 18.13
CA GLU A 60 -9.49 -9.15 19.31
C GLU A 60 -10.04 -7.77 19.73
N ILE A 61 -10.49 -6.97 18.76
CA ILE A 61 -11.08 -5.64 18.96
C ILE A 61 -12.44 -5.52 18.26
N SER A 62 -13.18 -4.44 18.52
CA SER A 62 -14.43 -4.19 17.81
C SER A 62 -14.19 -3.75 16.36
N VAL A 63 -15.14 -4.07 15.46
CA VAL A 63 -15.15 -3.58 14.07
C VAL A 63 -15.12 -2.03 14.03
N SER A 64 -15.78 -1.37 14.98
CA SER A 64 -15.74 0.10 15.13
C SER A 64 -14.33 0.62 15.45
N ALA A 65 -13.56 -0.11 16.26
CA ALA A 65 -12.17 0.20 16.54
C ALA A 65 -11.28 -0.01 15.31
N VAL A 66 -11.49 -1.09 14.54
CA VAL A 66 -10.80 -1.33 13.25
C VAL A 66 -11.02 -0.14 12.30
N LYS A 67 -12.27 0.24 12.05
CA LYS A 67 -12.62 1.37 11.17
C LYS A 67 -11.97 2.68 11.63
N SER A 68 -12.03 2.95 12.93
CA SER A 68 -11.41 4.14 13.52
C SER A 68 -9.89 4.14 13.36
N ARG A 69 -9.23 3.00 13.58
CA ARG A 69 -7.78 2.85 13.40
C ARG A 69 -7.39 2.98 11.92
N LEU A 70 -8.12 2.36 11.00
CA LEU A 70 -7.88 2.48 9.55
C LEU A 70 -8.02 3.92 9.07
N HIS A 71 -9.05 4.64 9.53
CA HIS A 71 -9.23 6.04 9.19
C HIS A 71 -8.05 6.90 9.67
N ARG A 72 -7.64 6.76 10.94
CA ARG A 72 -6.50 7.49 11.49
C ARG A 72 -5.18 7.09 10.82
N ALA A 73 -4.98 5.81 10.56
CA ALA A 73 -3.81 5.30 9.85
C ALA A 73 -3.67 5.94 8.46
N ARG A 74 -4.76 6.01 7.68
CA ARG A 74 -4.77 6.67 6.36
C ARG A 74 -4.48 8.16 6.45
N LEU A 75 -5.04 8.87 7.43
CA LEU A 75 -4.75 10.29 7.62
C LEU A 75 -3.29 10.54 8.00
N THR A 76 -2.73 9.71 8.88
CA THR A 76 -1.32 9.81 9.26
C THR A 76 -0.43 9.48 8.06
N LEU A 77 -0.72 8.41 7.33
CA LEU A 77 0.05 8.02 6.14
C LEU A 77 0.00 9.12 5.07
N LYS A 78 -1.18 9.69 4.80
CA LYS A 78 -1.32 10.83 3.88
C LYS A 78 -0.41 11.99 4.26
N LYS A 79 -0.39 12.40 5.54
CA LYS A 79 0.47 13.49 6.01
C LYS A 79 1.96 13.16 5.88
N LEU A 80 2.35 11.90 6.10
CA LEU A 80 3.73 11.46 5.94
C LEU A 80 4.15 11.53 4.46
N LEU A 81 3.30 11.05 3.56
CA LEU A 81 3.54 11.07 2.12
C LEU A 81 3.57 12.50 1.55
N GLU A 82 2.69 13.40 2.02
CA GLU A 82 2.68 14.82 1.60
C GLU A 82 3.96 15.58 1.98
N ASN A 83 4.62 15.16 3.07
CA ASN A 83 5.86 15.74 3.54
C ASN A 83 7.11 15.03 3.00
N ASN A 84 6.94 13.94 2.24
CA ASN A 84 8.04 13.18 1.67
C ASN A 84 8.28 13.61 0.21
N PRO A 85 9.38 14.33 -0.09
CA PRO A 85 9.65 14.85 -1.43
C PRO A 85 9.76 13.74 -2.47
N ASP A 86 10.35 12.60 -2.11
CA ASP A 86 10.53 11.45 -3.01
C ASP A 86 9.17 10.87 -3.46
N VAL A 87 8.14 10.91 -2.61
CA VAL A 87 6.79 10.45 -2.97
C VAL A 87 6.11 11.45 -3.90
N ARG A 88 6.25 12.74 -3.59
CA ARG A 88 5.62 13.81 -4.37
C ARG A 88 6.12 13.80 -5.81
N ASP A 89 7.41 13.56 -6.00
CA ASP A 89 7.99 13.59 -7.34
C ASP A 89 7.44 12.41 -8.17
N VAL A 90 7.37 11.20 -7.63
CA VAL A 90 6.77 10.04 -8.33
C VAL A 90 5.29 10.29 -8.68
N VAL A 91 4.48 10.77 -7.74
CA VAL A 91 3.02 10.97 -7.96
C VAL A 91 2.72 12.14 -8.90
N ASN A 92 3.59 13.15 -8.98
CA ASN A 92 3.37 14.31 -9.86
C ASN A 92 3.86 14.08 -11.29
N HIS A 93 4.78 13.14 -11.54
CA HIS A 93 5.25 12.81 -12.89
C HIS A 93 4.16 12.14 -13.76
N GLU A 94 3.10 11.56 -13.17
CA GLU A 94 1.93 11.06 -13.93
C GLU A 94 1.01 12.17 -14.48
N LYS A 95 1.19 13.44 -14.07
CA LYS A 95 0.32 14.55 -14.51
C LYS A 95 0.83 15.32 -15.73
N ILE A 96 1.96 14.91 -16.29
CA ILE A 96 2.52 15.50 -17.52
C ILE A 96 2.70 14.39 -18.55
N ASN A 97 1.59 13.89 -19.08
CA ASN A 97 1.51 13.21 -20.37
C ASN A 97 0.08 13.32 -20.91
#